data_AF-A0A530BPI6-F1
#
_entry.id   AF-A0A530BPI6-F1
#
_cell.length_a   1.000
_cell.length_b   1.000
_cell.length_c   1.000
_cell.angle_alpha   90.00
_cell.angle_beta   90.00
_cell.angle_gamma   90.00
#
_symmetry.space_group_name_H-M   'P 1'
#
loop_
_entity.id
_entity.type
_entity.pdbx_description
1 polymer ?
#
loop_
_entity_poly.entity_id
_entity_poly.type
_entity_poly.pdbx_seq_one_letter_code
_entity_poly.pdbx_strand_id
1 'polypeptide(L)'
;MAVIENEKTSRFPDAELKARAAWHYYVEGLTQERISEILGVGRIKVHRILSAAREEGVVQFRIRDSVVECVQLEESLKQRFGLSQA
;
A
#
# COMPACT_ATOMS: atom_id res chain seq x y z
N MET A 1 32.23 -0.05 -4.05
CA MET A 1 31.12 -0.53 -3.21
C MET A 1 30.06 0.54 -3.19
N ALA A 2 28.87 0.23 -3.72
CA ALA A 2 27.80 1.21 -3.91
C ALA A 2 27.13 1.61 -2.59
N VAL A 3 27.14 2.92 -2.36
CA VAL A 3 26.03 3.78 -1.92
C VAL A 3 25.17 3.27 -0.75
N ILE A 4 25.39 3.84 0.43
CA ILE A 4 24.34 4.01 1.44
C ILE A 4 23.97 5.50 1.39
N GLU A 5 22.95 5.83 0.60
CA GLU A 5 22.38 7.18 0.55
C GLU A 5 21.72 7.48 1.89
N ASN A 6 22.25 8.52 2.51
CA ASN A 6 21.92 9.07 3.81
C ASN A 6 20.42 9.37 3.98
N GLU A 7 19.92 9.06 5.17
CA GLU A 7 18.56 9.21 5.66
C GLU A 7 18.03 10.64 5.48
N LYS A 8 17.26 10.90 4.41
CA LYS A 8 16.42 12.11 4.37
C LYS A 8 15.29 11.93 5.38
N THR A 9 15.44 12.54 6.54
CA THR A 9 14.36 12.66 7.53
C THR A 9 13.28 13.58 6.95
N SER A 10 12.04 13.10 6.89
CA SER A 10 10.94 13.92 6.38
C SER A 10 10.55 14.96 7.42
N ARG A 11 10.05 16.11 6.96
CA ARG A 11 9.53 17.17 7.83
C ARG A 11 8.22 16.76 8.53
N PHE A 12 7.55 15.72 8.06
CA PHE A 12 6.24 15.28 8.57
C PHE A 12 6.39 14.16 9.61
N PRO A 13 5.54 14.12 10.65
CA PRO A 13 5.42 12.97 11.54
C PRO A 13 5.04 11.70 10.79
N ASP A 14 5.41 10.53 11.33
CA ASP A 14 5.20 9.24 10.66
C ASP A 14 3.73 8.94 10.33
N ALA A 15 2.79 9.34 11.20
CA ALA A 15 1.35 9.18 10.93
C ALA A 15 0.89 10.02 9.74
N GLU A 16 1.40 11.26 9.61
CA GLU A 16 1.10 12.14 8.49
C GLU A 16 1.73 11.63 7.19
N LEU A 17 2.96 11.10 7.27
CA LEU A 17 3.62 10.46 6.13
C LEU A 17 2.81 9.29 5.57
N LYS A 18 2.23 8.44 6.43
CA LYS A 18 1.36 7.33 6.01
C LYS A 18 0.15 7.83 5.25
N ALA A 19 -0.56 8.81 5.80
CA ALA A 19 -1.74 9.38 5.15
C ALA A 19 -1.41 10.02 3.80
N ARG A 20 -0.34 10.83 3.73
CA ARG A 20 0.08 11.50 2.49
C ARG A 20 0.56 10.52 1.42
N ALA A 21 1.41 9.57 1.79
CA ALA A 21 1.88 8.55 0.85
C ALA A 21 0.71 7.73 0.29
N ALA A 22 -0.22 7.32 1.16
CA ALA A 22 -1.42 6.61 0.76
C ALA A 22 -2.30 7.42 -0.19
N TRP A 23 -2.51 8.71 0.08
CA TRP A 23 -3.28 9.59 -0.80
C TRP A 23 -2.66 9.69 -2.19
N HIS A 24 -1.38 10.04 -2.27
CA HIS A 24 -0.67 10.14 -3.54
C HIS A 24 -0.68 8.82 -4.33
N TYR A 25 -0.59 7.68 -3.64
CA TYR A 25 -0.56 6.38 -4.31
C TYR A 25 -1.96 5.90 -4.76
N TYR A 26 -2.94 5.87 -3.85
CA TYR A 26 -4.24 5.26 -4.12
C TYR A 26 -5.26 6.20 -4.75
N VAL A 27 -5.16 7.51 -4.48
CA VAL A 27 -6.11 8.51 -4.98
C VAL A 27 -5.57 9.20 -6.23
N GLU A 28 -4.31 9.62 -6.20
CA GLU A 28 -3.69 10.32 -7.34
C GLU A 28 -2.98 9.39 -8.33
N GLY A 29 -2.78 8.12 -7.98
CA GLY A 29 -2.16 7.13 -8.87
C GLY A 29 -0.67 7.37 -9.14
N LEU A 30 0.03 8.09 -8.25
CA LEU A 30 1.45 8.39 -8.43
C LEU A 30 2.31 7.16 -8.17
N THR A 31 3.44 7.07 -8.88
CA THR A 31 4.43 6.02 -8.65
C THR A 31 5.17 6.25 -7.33
N GLN A 32 5.69 5.17 -6.72
CA GLN A 32 6.47 5.27 -5.49
C GLN A 32 7.73 6.13 -5.65
N GLU A 33 8.28 6.21 -6.87
CA GLU A 33 9.39 7.12 -7.20
C GLU A 33 8.95 8.58 -7.10
N ARG A 34 7.82 8.96 -7.71
CA ARG A 34 7.29 10.33 -7.56
C ARG A 34 6.94 10.67 -6.12
N ILE A 35 6.36 9.72 -5.39
CA ILE A 35 6.05 9.91 -3.96
C ILE A 35 7.34 10.12 -3.14
N SER A 36 8.41 9.41 -3.48
CA SER A 36 9.71 9.56 -2.81
C SER A 36 10.29 10.96 -2.99
N GLU A 37 10.13 11.55 -4.18
CA GLU A 37 10.53 12.92 -4.50
C GLU A 37 9.67 13.93 -3.72
N ILE A 38 8.35 13.77 -3.72
CA ILE A 38 7.40 14.68 -3.07
C ILE A 38 7.58 14.70 -1.55
N LEU A 39 7.68 13.53 -0.93
CA LEU A 39 7.75 13.40 0.53
C LEU A 39 9.18 13.51 1.08
N GLY A 40 10.18 13.54 0.19
CA GLY A 40 11.59 13.62 0.53
C GLY A 40 12.07 12.39 1.32
N VAL A 41 11.48 11.21 1.08
CA VAL A 41 11.86 9.95 1.74
C VAL A 41 12.31 8.93 0.71
N GLY A 42 13.25 8.05 1.04
CA GLY A 42 13.73 7.04 0.11
C GLY A 42 12.64 6.07 -0.36
N ARG A 43 12.76 5.51 -1.57
CA ARG A 43 11.78 4.57 -2.16
C ARG A 43 11.43 3.38 -1.26
N ILE A 44 12.42 2.78 -0.60
CA ILE A 44 12.21 1.67 0.36
C ILE A 44 11.32 2.13 1.53
N LYS A 45 11.52 3.36 2.01
CA LYS A 45 10.70 3.95 3.08
C LYS A 45 9.27 4.23 2.59
N VAL A 46 9.07 4.70 1.35
CA VAL A 46 7.73 4.84 0.74
C VAL A 46 7.00 3.49 0.74
N HIS A 47 7.65 2.43 0.26
CA HIS A 47 7.06 1.09 0.27
C HIS A 47 6.65 0.66 1.68
N ARG A 48 7.56 0.79 2.66
CA ARG A 48 7.27 0.44 4.06
C ARG A 48 6.11 1.25 4.65
N ILE A 49 6.05 2.55 4.34
CA ILE A 49 4.97 3.44 4.80
C ILE A 49 3.62 3.00 4.20
N LEU A 50 3.58 2.67 2.90
CA LEU A 50 2.36 2.18 2.25
C LEU A 50 1.88 0.85 2.83
N SER A 51 2.80 -0.09 3.07
CA SER A 51 2.47 -1.35 3.75
C SER A 51 1.93 -1.11 5.16
N ALA A 52 2.63 -0.31 5.96
CA ALA A 52 2.18 0.04 7.32
C ALA A 52 0.83 0.75 7.33
N ALA A 53 0.56 1.63 6.36
CA ALA A 53 -0.72 2.31 6.24
C ALA A 53 -1.89 1.33 5.99
N ARG A 54 -1.65 0.22 5.28
CA ARG A 54 -2.65 -0.85 5.09
C ARG A 54 -2.80 -1.71 6.35
N GLU A 55 -1.68 -2.14 6.93
CA GLU A 55 -1.66 -3.02 8.10
C GLU A 55 -2.27 -2.37 9.34
N GLU A 56 -2.00 -1.08 9.56
CA GLU A 56 -2.54 -0.31 10.69
C GLU A 56 -3.95 0.23 10.42
N GLY A 57 -4.52 -0.01 9.24
CA GLY A 57 -5.87 0.42 8.90
C GLY A 57 -6.02 1.91 8.60
N VAL A 58 -4.93 2.65 8.38
CA VAL A 58 -4.95 4.03 7.86
C VAL A 58 -5.60 4.07 6.47
N VAL A 59 -5.42 2.99 5.68
CA VAL A 59 -6.07 2.78 4.39
C VAL A 59 -7.04 1.62 4.48
N GLN A 60 -8.30 1.88 4.16
CA GLN A 60 -9.35 0.88 4.08
C GLN A 60 -10.00 0.92 2.70
N PHE A 61 -10.08 -0.23 2.05
CA PHE A 61 -10.75 -0.37 0.76
C PHE A 61 -12.17 -0.89 1.00
N ARG A 62 -13.16 -0.20 0.41
CA ARG A 62 -14.54 -0.67 0.38
C ARG A 62 -14.98 -0.80 -1.06
N ILE A 63 -15.15 -2.05 -1.52
CA ILE A 63 -15.69 -2.38 -2.84
C ILE A 63 -17.15 -2.75 -2.63
N ARG A 64 -18.06 -2.11 -3.37
CA ARG A 64 -19.50 -2.37 -3.32
C ARG A 64 -19.95 -2.90 -4.67
N ASP A 65 -19.79 -4.20 -4.86
CA ASP A 65 -20.21 -4.90 -6.07
C ASP A 65 -20.59 -6.33 -5.72
N SER A 66 -21.65 -6.87 -6.35
CA SER A 66 -22.08 -8.26 -6.16
C SER A 66 -21.00 -9.27 -6.53
N VAL A 67 -20.08 -8.91 -7.43
CA VAL A 67 -18.96 -9.78 -7.82
C VAL A 67 -18.02 -10.07 -6.65
N VAL A 68 -17.94 -9.18 -5.65
CA VAL A 68 -17.08 -9.39 -4.47
C VAL A 68 -17.54 -10.62 -3.69
N GLU A 69 -18.85 -10.83 -3.57
CA GLU A 69 -19.42 -12.01 -2.92
C GLU A 69 -19.08 -13.30 -3.68
N CYS A 70 -19.14 -13.25 -5.02
CA CYS A 70 -18.71 -14.36 -5.86
C CYS A 70 -17.23 -14.68 -5.67
N VAL A 71 -16.36 -13.68 -5.71
CA VAL A 71 -14.91 -13.85 -5.51
C VAL A 71 -14.61 -14.42 -4.13
N GLN A 72 -15.28 -13.94 -3.09
CA GLN A 72 -15.13 -14.49 -1.74
C GLN A 72 -15.59 -15.96 -1.66
N LEU A 73 -16.66 -16.31 -2.35
CA LEU A 73 -17.16 -17.68 -2.42
C LEU A 73 -16.18 -18.58 -3.19
N GLU A 74 -15.68 -18.14 -4.34
CA GLU A 74 -14.66 -18.84 -5.13
C GLU A 74 -13.41 -19.13 -4.29
N GLU A 75 -12.89 -18.13 -3.59
CA GLU A 75 -11.74 -18.32 -2.68
C GLU A 75 -12.06 -19.31 -1.55
N SER A 76 -13.27 -19.25 -0.99
CA SER A 76 -13.71 -20.21 0.03
C SER A 76 -13.79 -21.64 -0.52
N LEU A 77 -14.25 -21.82 -1.75
CA LEU A 77 -14.31 -23.12 -2.42
C LEU A 77 -12.90 -23.66 -2.70
N LYS A 78 -11.99 -22.82 -3.22
CA LYS A 78 -10.59 -23.20 -3.45
C LYS A 78 -9.92 -23.66 -2.17
N GLN A 79 -10.08 -22.91 -1.07
CA GLN A 79 -9.49 -23.25 0.22
C GLN A 79 -10.08 -24.54 0.82
N ARG A 80 -11.40 -24.72 0.74
CA ARG A 80 -12.08 -25.89 1.31
C ARG A 80 -11.78 -27.18 0.56
N PHE A 81 -11.65 -27.12 -0.77
CA PHE A 81 -11.53 -28.30 -1.62
C PHE A 81 -10.16 -28.45 -2.28
N GLY A 82 -9.22 -27.54 -2.02
CA GLY A 82 -7.86 -27.57 -2.59
C GLY A 82 -7.83 -27.33 -4.10
N LEU A 83 -8.77 -26.56 -4.64
CA LEU A 83 -8.89 -26.33 -6.07
C LEU A 83 -7.88 -25.26 -6.52
N SER A 84 -7.27 -25.45 -7.69
CA SER A 84 -6.46 -24.42 -8.34
C SER A 84 -7.32 -23.28 -8.88
N GLN A 85 -8.55 -23.57 -9.31
CA GLN A 85 -9.58 -22.63 -9.72
C GLN A 85 -10.98 -23.14 -9.34
N ALA A 86 -11.90 -22.21 -9.08
CA ALA A 86 -13.30 -22.47 -8.74
C ALA A 86 -14.17 -21.48 -9.52
#